data_AF-A0A497BYA8-F1
#
_entry.id   AF-A0A497BYA8-F1
#
_cell.length_a   1.000
_cell.length_b   1.000
_cell.length_c   1.000
_cell.angle_alpha   90.00
_cell.angle_beta   90.00
_cell.angle_gamma   90.00
#
_symmetry.space_group_name_H-M   'P 1'
#
loop_
_entity.id
_entity.type
_entity.pdbx_description
1 polymer ?
#
loop_
_entity_poly.entity_id
_entity_poly.type
_entity_poly.pdbx_seq_one_letter_code
_entity_poly.pdbx_strand_id
1 'polypeptide(L)'
;ASRILGMGDTLTLIERAEAAFDQEQLERMERKVREASFDLEDFLEQFQQIKKMGPMSQILDMLPGMGQLAQDVSPEVTDKEFKRVEAIVLSMTPEERHKPHIINSSRKKRIARGSGTTVQEVNALLKQFRQMQRMMKQLSKGQKGMQGLMRMFG
;
A
#
# COMPACT_ATOMS: atom_id res chain seq x y z
N ALA A 1 -35.83 -0.85 -41.10
CA ALA A 1 -36.43 -0.64 -39.76
C ALA A 1 -35.45 -1.18 -38.73
N SER A 2 -34.46 -0.39 -38.29
CA SER A 2 -34.49 0.40 -37.03
C SER A 2 -34.54 -0.56 -35.82
N ARG A 3 -33.44 -1.07 -35.26
CA ARG A 3 -32.35 -0.40 -34.49
C ARG A 3 -32.88 0.67 -33.56
N ILE A 4 -33.45 0.23 -32.43
CA ILE A 4 -33.92 0.94 -31.22
C ILE A 4 -34.82 -0.09 -30.49
N LEU A 5 -34.83 -0.39 -29.20
CA LEU A 5 -34.21 0.09 -27.96
C LEU A 5 -34.40 -1.06 -26.96
N GLY A 6 -33.36 -1.54 -26.30
CA GLY A 6 -33.15 -1.20 -24.89
C GLY A 6 -31.74 -1.54 -24.44
N MET A 7 -30.75 -0.90 -25.06
CA MET A 7 -29.45 -0.65 -24.42
C MET A 7 -29.64 0.55 -23.49
N GLY A 8 -29.75 0.28 -22.20
CA GLY A 8 -29.99 1.31 -21.20
C GLY A 8 -29.74 0.78 -19.80
N ASP A 9 -28.60 0.11 -19.59
CA ASP A 9 -27.91 0.12 -18.28
C ASP A 9 -26.51 -0.52 -18.26
N THR A 10 -25.88 -0.74 -19.42
CA THR A 10 -24.52 -1.33 -19.49
C THR A 10 -23.44 -0.35 -19.92
N LEU A 11 -23.75 0.95 -19.99
CA LEU A 11 -22.77 2.01 -20.26
C LEU A 11 -22.27 2.75 -19.01
N THR A 12 -22.83 2.49 -17.83
CA THR A 12 -22.57 3.29 -16.62
C THR A 12 -21.45 2.76 -15.71
N LEU A 13 -20.93 1.56 -15.97
CA LEU A 13 -19.87 0.94 -15.15
C LEU A 13 -18.50 0.89 -15.84
N ILE A 14 -18.44 1.12 -17.15
CA ILE A 14 -17.17 1.11 -17.91
C ILE A 14 -16.56 2.52 -18.01
N GLU A 15 -17.36 3.59 -17.93
CA GLU A 15 -16.86 4.98 -17.88
C GLU A 15 -16.40 5.43 -16.48
N ARG A 16 -16.81 4.75 -15.41
CA ARG A 16 -16.33 5.04 -14.04
C ARG A 16 -14.99 4.37 -13.70
N ALA A 17 -14.55 3.40 -14.51
CA ALA A 17 -13.29 2.69 -14.29
C ALA A 17 -12.08 3.37 -14.97
N GLU A 18 -12.31 4.24 -15.95
CA GLU A 18 -11.22 4.98 -16.64
C GLU A 18 -10.79 6.27 -15.91
N ALA A 19 -11.48 6.72 -14.86
CA ALA A 19 -11.34 8.08 -14.33
C ALA A 19 -10.55 8.25 -13.01
N ALA A 20 -9.88 7.22 -12.46
CA ALA A 20 -9.16 7.36 -11.19
C ALA A 20 -7.78 6.71 -11.11
N PHE A 21 -7.22 6.23 -12.22
CA PHE A 21 -5.83 5.78 -12.27
C PHE A 21 -5.00 6.65 -13.22
N ASP A 22 -4.36 7.59 -12.54
CA ASP A 22 -3.46 8.63 -12.99
C ASP A 22 -2.24 8.00 -13.70
N GLN A 23 -2.20 8.03 -15.04
CA GLN A 23 -1.03 7.57 -15.82
C GLN A 23 0.28 8.19 -15.29
N GLU A 24 0.19 9.41 -14.76
CA GLU A 24 1.31 10.11 -14.14
C GLU A 24 1.79 9.45 -12.83
N GLN A 25 0.89 8.90 -12.01
CA GLN A 25 1.27 8.14 -10.82
C GLN A 25 1.90 6.81 -11.18
N LEU A 26 1.40 6.14 -12.21
CA LEU A 26 2.00 4.91 -12.72
C LEU A 26 3.43 5.19 -13.20
N GLU A 27 3.65 6.24 -13.99
CA GLU A 27 4.99 6.63 -14.45
C GLU A 27 5.93 7.05 -13.30
N ARG A 28 5.43 7.81 -12.31
CA ARG A 28 6.20 8.17 -11.12
C ARG A 28 6.57 6.94 -10.29
N MET A 29 5.63 6.02 -10.12
CA MET A 29 5.85 4.78 -9.39
C MET A 29 6.84 3.88 -10.13
N GLU A 30 6.72 3.75 -11.45
CA GLU A 30 7.71 3.03 -12.28
C GLU A 30 9.10 3.65 -12.17
N ARG A 31 9.21 4.98 -12.21
CA ARG A 31 10.48 5.69 -12.07
C ARG A 31 11.09 5.46 -10.69
N LYS A 32 10.31 5.54 -9.61
CA LYS A 32 10.77 5.29 -8.23
C LYS A 32 11.14 3.83 -7.98
N VAL A 33 10.39 2.89 -8.54
CA VAL A 33 10.76 1.46 -8.52
C VAL A 33 12.08 1.25 -9.25
N ARG A 34 12.25 1.87 -10.43
CA ARG A 34 13.51 1.81 -11.20
C ARG A 34 14.68 2.43 -10.46
N GLU A 35 14.46 3.51 -9.72
CA GLU A 35 15.44 4.18 -8.86
C GLU A 35 15.67 3.47 -7.51
N ALA A 36 14.84 2.47 -7.19
CA ALA A 36 14.84 1.74 -5.91
C ALA A 36 14.76 2.65 -4.67
N SER A 37 14.13 3.82 -4.83
CA SER A 37 14.06 4.91 -3.85
C SER A 37 12.77 4.88 -3.01
N PHE A 38 12.13 3.71 -2.89
CA PHE A 38 10.89 3.54 -2.12
C PHE A 38 11.11 3.84 -0.63
N ASP A 39 10.46 4.89 -0.13
CA ASP A 39 10.58 5.37 1.24
C ASP A 39 9.25 5.31 2.03
N LEU A 40 9.23 5.77 3.28
CA LEU A 40 8.01 5.75 4.11
C LEU A 40 7.01 6.85 3.73
N GLU A 41 7.43 7.90 3.03
CA GLU A 41 6.52 8.94 2.53
C GLU A 41 5.72 8.38 1.36
N ASP A 42 6.39 7.69 0.43
CA ASP A 42 5.74 6.96 -0.66
C ASP A 42 4.73 5.95 -0.14
N PHE A 43 5.13 5.21 0.90
CA PHE A 43 4.26 4.24 1.53
C PHE A 43 2.99 4.90 2.09
N LEU A 44 3.11 6.07 2.73
CA LEU A 44 1.99 6.82 3.27
C LEU A 44 1.05 7.34 2.16
N GLU A 45 1.61 7.90 1.08
CA GLU A 45 0.84 8.40 -0.05
C GLU A 45 -0.02 7.28 -0.67
N GLN A 46 0.59 6.13 -0.95
CA GLN A 46 -0.10 4.96 -1.48
C GLN A 46 -1.18 4.46 -0.50
N PHE A 47 -0.88 4.48 0.80
CA PHE A 47 -1.86 4.12 1.83
C PHE A 47 -3.09 5.01 1.84
N GLN A 48 -2.87 6.32 1.72
CA GLN A 48 -3.95 7.31 1.71
C GLN A 48 -4.79 7.22 0.44
N GLN A 49 -4.20 6.83 -0.69
CA GLN A 49 -4.93 6.55 -1.93
C GLN A 49 -5.86 5.34 -1.76
N ILE A 50 -5.35 4.24 -1.21
CA ILE A 50 -6.17 3.04 -0.94
C ILE A 50 -7.34 3.39 -0.01
N LYS A 51 -7.09 4.18 1.05
CA LYS A 51 -8.14 4.67 1.97
C LYS A 51 -9.21 5.53 1.27
N LYS A 52 -8.85 6.28 0.24
CA LYS A 52 -9.79 7.12 -0.55
C LYS A 52 -10.67 6.29 -1.49
N MET A 53 -10.20 5.13 -1.95
CA MET A 53 -10.95 4.26 -2.84
C MET A 53 -12.10 3.52 -2.14
N GLY A 54 -12.09 3.45 -0.81
CA GLY A 54 -13.16 2.90 0.01
C GLY A 54 -12.65 1.91 1.06
N PRO A 55 -13.53 1.42 1.95
CA PRO A 55 -13.17 0.37 2.90
C PRO A 55 -12.77 -0.89 2.13
N MET A 56 -11.61 -1.47 2.49
CA MET A 56 -11.03 -2.61 1.77
C MET A 56 -11.95 -3.82 1.66
N SER A 57 -12.98 -3.93 2.52
CA SER A 57 -14.06 -4.91 2.36
C SER A 57 -14.65 -4.87 0.96
N GLN A 58 -14.95 -3.68 0.44
CA GLN A 58 -15.58 -3.53 -0.89
C GLN A 58 -14.63 -3.93 -2.02
N ILE A 59 -13.31 -3.72 -1.85
CA ILE A 59 -12.30 -4.12 -2.85
C ILE A 59 -12.07 -5.64 -2.79
N LEU A 60 -12.03 -6.22 -1.59
CA LEU A 60 -11.88 -7.66 -1.37
C LEU A 60 -13.11 -8.45 -1.82
N ASP A 61 -14.32 -7.90 -1.65
CA ASP A 61 -15.59 -8.46 -2.13
C ASP A 61 -15.66 -8.51 -3.68
N MET A 62 -14.88 -7.67 -4.36
CA MET A 62 -14.80 -7.61 -5.83
C MET A 62 -13.72 -8.54 -6.43
N LEU A 63 -12.88 -9.18 -5.61
CA LEU A 63 -11.84 -10.10 -6.09
C LEU A 63 -12.37 -11.56 -6.14
N PRO A 64 -12.52 -12.16 -7.34
CA PRO A 64 -13.03 -13.52 -7.45
C PRO A 64 -12.05 -14.53 -6.83
N GLY A 65 -12.55 -15.35 -5.89
CA GLY A 65 -11.77 -16.45 -5.29
C GLY A 65 -11.12 -16.15 -3.93
N MET A 66 -11.27 -14.93 -3.37
CA MET A 66 -10.73 -14.57 -2.05
C MET A 66 -11.77 -14.47 -0.92
N GLY A 67 -13.03 -14.82 -1.19
CA GLY A 67 -14.13 -14.66 -0.22
C GLY A 67 -13.96 -15.41 1.11
N GLN A 68 -13.19 -16.50 1.17
CA GLN A 68 -12.93 -17.23 2.43
C GLN A 68 -11.77 -16.62 3.24
N LEU A 69 -10.73 -16.08 2.59
CA LEU A 69 -9.64 -15.36 3.28
C LEU A 69 -10.08 -13.97 3.77
N ALA A 70 -11.07 -13.37 3.09
CA ALA A 70 -11.67 -12.11 3.50
C ALA A 70 -12.53 -12.22 4.78
N GLN A 71 -13.04 -13.41 5.12
CA GLN A 71 -13.83 -13.61 6.35
C GLN A 71 -12.98 -13.65 7.63
N ASP A 72 -11.74 -14.14 7.55
CA ASP A 72 -10.82 -14.18 8.68
C ASP A 72 -10.16 -12.82 8.97
N VAL A 73 -10.17 -11.92 7.98
CA VAL A 73 -9.65 -10.55 8.11
C VAL A 73 -10.83 -9.60 8.24
N SER A 74 -11.32 -9.44 9.47
CA SER A 74 -12.42 -8.52 9.75
C SER A 74 -12.09 -7.10 9.25
N PRO A 75 -12.91 -6.48 8.40
CA PRO A 75 -12.64 -5.16 7.80
C PRO A 75 -12.34 -4.07 8.83
N GLU A 76 -13.02 -4.12 9.97
CA GLU A 76 -12.82 -3.19 11.09
C GLU A 76 -11.45 -3.33 11.77
N VAL A 77 -10.89 -4.53 11.79
CA VAL A 77 -9.55 -4.81 12.33
C VAL A 77 -8.52 -4.21 11.38
N THR A 78 -8.70 -4.39 10.07
CA THR A 78 -7.80 -3.82 9.06
C THR A 78 -7.81 -2.30 9.10
N ASP A 79 -8.97 -1.65 9.21
CA ASP A 79 -9.07 -0.18 9.31
C ASP A 79 -8.41 0.40 10.57
N LYS A 80 -8.51 -0.29 11.71
CA LYS A 80 -7.84 0.13 12.96
C LYS A 80 -6.33 -0.02 12.87
N GLU A 81 -5.84 -1.11 12.30
CA GLU A 81 -4.42 -1.31 12.03
C GLU A 81 -3.90 -0.23 11.06
N PHE A 82 -4.68 0.12 10.04
CA PHE A 82 -4.30 1.16 9.09
C PHE A 82 -4.17 2.54 9.71
N LYS A 83 -5.15 2.95 10.52
CA LYS A 83 -5.05 4.21 11.27
C LYS A 83 -3.83 4.24 12.18
N ARG A 84 -3.44 3.10 12.75
CA ARG A 84 -2.25 2.97 13.60
C ARG A 84 -0.96 3.14 12.80
N VAL A 85 -0.86 2.47 11.66
CA VAL A 85 0.26 2.61 10.73
C VAL A 85 0.41 4.06 10.27
N GLU A 86 -0.69 4.69 9.85
CA GLU A 86 -0.75 6.10 9.47
C GLU A 86 -0.27 7.01 10.61
N ALA A 87 -0.77 6.82 11.83
CA ALA A 87 -0.35 7.59 13.01
C ALA A 87 1.15 7.44 13.32
N ILE A 88 1.72 6.23 13.18
CA ILE A 88 3.15 5.96 13.39
C ILE A 88 3.99 6.73 12.36
N VAL A 89 3.63 6.66 11.07
CA VAL A 89 4.40 7.32 9.99
C VAL A 89 4.28 8.85 10.09
N LEU A 90 3.08 9.36 10.39
CA LEU A 90 2.86 10.79 10.59
C LEU A 90 3.65 11.36 11.79
N SER A 91 3.92 10.54 12.81
CA SER A 91 4.74 10.91 13.98
C SER A 91 6.25 10.94 13.70
N MET A 92 6.68 10.57 12.49
CA MET A 92 8.06 10.70 12.02
C MET A 92 8.30 12.07 11.40
N THR A 93 9.54 12.53 11.46
CA THR A 93 10.02 13.70 10.71
C THR A 93 10.24 13.34 9.23
N PRO A 94 10.18 14.30 8.29
CA PRO A 94 10.43 14.03 6.87
C PRO A 94 11.77 13.31 6.62
N GLU A 95 12.83 13.71 7.34
CA GLU A 95 14.14 13.06 7.23
C GLU A 95 14.07 11.57 7.62
N GLU A 96 13.34 11.23 8.68
CA GLU A 96 13.18 9.84 9.12
C GLU A 96 12.33 9.01 8.14
N ARG A 97 11.38 9.64 7.44
CA ARG A 97 10.55 8.97 6.43
C ARG A 97 11.35 8.64 5.18
N HIS A 98 12.14 9.59 4.69
CA HIS A 98 13.05 9.38 3.55
C HIS A 98 14.22 8.45 3.91
N LYS A 99 14.66 8.46 5.17
CA LYS A 99 15.81 7.67 5.66
C LYS A 99 15.45 6.83 6.88
N PRO A 100 14.70 5.73 6.73
CA PRO A 100 14.27 4.90 7.88
C PRO A 100 15.42 4.26 8.69
N HIS A 101 16.63 4.22 8.13
CA HIS A 101 17.82 3.67 8.79
C HIS A 101 18.34 4.55 9.95
N ILE A 102 18.00 5.85 9.99
CA ILE A 102 18.45 6.75 11.08
C ILE A 102 17.60 6.58 12.36
N ILE A 103 16.52 5.79 12.29
CA ILE A 103 15.57 5.61 13.39
C ILE A 103 16.18 4.72 14.48
N ASN A 104 16.86 5.37 15.42
CA ASN A 104 17.44 4.76 16.62
C ASN A 104 16.41 4.60 17.75
N SER A 105 16.83 3.99 18.86
CA SER A 105 15.95 3.72 20.02
C SER A 105 15.32 4.97 20.63
N SER A 106 16.01 6.11 20.61
CA SER A 106 15.48 7.39 21.11
C SER A 106 14.34 7.90 20.21
N ARG A 107 14.56 7.90 18.88
CA ARG A 107 13.55 8.28 17.89
C ARG A 107 12.33 7.36 17.95
N LYS A 108 12.51 6.05 18.11
CA LYS A 108 11.38 5.10 18.27
C LYS A 108 10.52 5.41 19.49
N LYS A 109 11.12 5.76 20.63
CA LYS A 109 10.37 6.16 21.83
C LYS A 109 9.57 7.44 21.59
N ARG A 110 10.14 8.42 20.87
CA ARG A 110 9.44 9.66 20.50
C ARG A 110 8.27 9.38 19.56
N ILE A 111 8.48 8.59 18.51
CA ILE A 111 7.46 8.21 17.52
C ILE A 111 6.32 7.49 18.24
N ALA A 112 6.61 6.46 19.03
CA ALA A 112 5.62 5.69 19.79
C ALA A 112 4.76 6.59 20.69
N ARG A 113 5.37 7.55 21.40
CA ARG A 113 4.63 8.54 22.21
C ARG A 113 3.77 9.47 21.37
N GLY A 114 4.25 9.90 20.20
CA GLY A 114 3.51 10.78 19.29
C GLY A 114 2.32 10.09 18.62
N SER A 115 2.46 8.80 18.31
CA SER A 115 1.41 8.00 17.65
C SER A 115 0.44 7.33 18.61
N GLY A 116 0.68 7.39 19.93
CA GLY A 116 -0.10 6.65 20.92
C GLY A 116 0.11 5.13 20.85
N THR A 117 1.25 4.69 20.34
CA THR A 117 1.58 3.27 20.15
C THR A 117 2.77 2.86 20.99
N THR A 118 3.15 1.59 20.91
CA THR A 118 4.31 1.03 21.60
C THR A 118 5.56 1.02 20.72
N VAL A 119 6.73 0.90 21.35
CA VAL A 119 8.01 0.75 20.62
C VAL A 119 8.05 -0.57 19.83
N GLN A 120 7.38 -1.60 20.32
CA GLN A 120 7.24 -2.89 19.62
C GLN A 120 6.51 -2.72 18.29
N GLU A 121 5.40 -1.98 18.28
CA GLU A 121 4.63 -1.72 17.05
C GLU A 121 5.45 -0.92 16.03
N VAL A 122 6.18 0.10 16.47
CA VAL A 122 7.11 0.84 15.59
C VAL A 122 8.19 -0.09 15.02
N ASN A 123 8.73 -1.01 15.81
CA ASN A 123 9.71 -1.99 15.33
C ASN A 123 9.11 -2.97 14.31
N ALA A 124 7.89 -3.44 14.54
CA ALA A 124 7.17 -4.32 13.63
C ALA A 124 6.96 -3.65 12.27
N LEU A 125 6.50 -2.40 12.27
CA LEU A 125 6.31 -1.59 11.06
C LEU A 125 7.63 -1.40 10.30
N LEU A 126 8.71 -1.03 11.00
CA LEU A 126 10.02 -0.86 10.35
C LEU A 126 10.57 -2.18 9.77
N LYS A 127 10.24 -3.32 10.37
CA LYS A 127 10.63 -4.64 9.84
C LYS A 127 9.84 -4.97 8.58
N GLN A 128 8.53 -4.79 8.60
CA GLN A 128 7.65 -5.00 7.44
C GLN A 128 8.05 -4.08 6.28
N PHE A 129 8.30 -2.81 6.57
CA PHE A 129 8.78 -1.84 5.57
C PHE A 129 10.10 -2.28 4.94
N ARG A 130 11.09 -2.71 5.73
CA ARG A 130 12.37 -3.21 5.18
C ARG A 130 12.20 -4.44 4.31
N GLN A 131 11.27 -5.34 4.65
CA GLN A 131 10.97 -6.50 3.84
C GLN A 131 10.39 -6.08 2.49
N MET A 132 9.41 -5.17 2.51
CA MET A 132 8.83 -4.60 1.30
C MET A 132 9.87 -3.87 0.44
N GLN A 133 10.73 -3.05 1.05
CA GLN A 133 11.82 -2.37 0.35
C GLN A 133 12.79 -3.36 -0.32
N ARG A 134 13.08 -4.50 0.33
CA ARG A 134 13.88 -5.58 -0.28
C ARG A 134 13.19 -6.20 -1.48
N MET A 135 11.88 -6.47 -1.37
CA MET A 135 11.09 -7.01 -2.48
C MET A 135 11.05 -6.03 -3.65
N MET A 136 10.76 -4.74 -3.40
CA MET A 136 10.78 -3.69 -4.42
C MET A 136 12.15 -3.57 -5.09
N LYS A 137 13.23 -3.61 -4.31
CA LYS A 137 14.60 -3.62 -4.85
C LYS A 137 14.94 -4.89 -5.63
N GLN A 138 14.30 -6.02 -5.35
CA GLN A 138 14.43 -7.22 -6.17
C GLN A 138 13.65 -7.04 -7.46
N LEU A 139 12.39 -6.60 -7.40
CA LEU A 139 11.54 -6.32 -8.57
C LEU A 139 12.17 -5.31 -9.53
N SER A 140 12.84 -4.27 -9.02
CA SER A 140 13.55 -3.30 -9.85
C SER A 140 14.73 -3.89 -10.65
N LYS A 141 15.21 -5.08 -10.29
CA LYS A 141 16.22 -5.84 -11.06
C LYS A 141 15.61 -6.67 -12.19
N GLY A 142 14.31 -6.54 -12.46
CA GLY A 142 13.60 -7.22 -13.55
C GLY A 142 13.56 -8.74 -13.37
N GLN A 143 13.64 -9.48 -14.48
CA GLN A 143 13.56 -10.96 -14.52
C GLN A 143 14.50 -11.67 -13.53
N LYS A 144 15.71 -11.14 -13.30
CA LYS A 144 16.68 -11.69 -12.32
C LYS A 144 16.21 -11.52 -10.88
N GLY A 145 15.45 -10.47 -10.59
CA GLY A 145 14.83 -10.22 -9.30
C GLY A 145 13.68 -11.19 -8.97
N MET A 146 12.82 -11.42 -9.96
CA MET A 146 11.71 -12.39 -9.86
C MET A 146 12.19 -13.82 -9.62
N GLN A 147 13.24 -14.26 -10.33
CA GLN A 147 13.86 -15.57 -10.07
C GLN A 147 14.45 -15.69 -8.66
N GLY A 148 15.04 -14.62 -8.13
CA GLY A 148 15.57 -14.58 -6.76
C GLY A 148 14.48 -14.61 -5.70
N LEU A 149 13.32 -14.01 -5.96
CA LEU A 149 12.12 -14.09 -5.11
C LEU A 149 11.55 -15.51 -5.10
N MET A 150 11.36 -16.15 -6.25
CA MET A 150 10.87 -17.54 -6.31
C MET A 150 11.75 -18.52 -5.54
N ARG A 151 13.08 -18.33 -5.57
CA ARG A 151 14.04 -19.15 -4.81
C ARG A 151 14.03 -18.94 -3.29
N MET A 152 13.42 -17.85 -2.82
CA MET A 152 13.34 -17.52 -1.39
C MET A 152 12.00 -17.94 -0.78
N PHE A 153 11.00 -18.22 -1.63
CA PHE A 153 9.64 -18.62 -1.26
C PHE A 153 9.28 -20.07 -1.67
N GLY A 154 10.19 -20.79 -2.33
CA GLY A 154 10.14 -22.23 -2.56
C GLY A 154 11.24 -22.94 -1.79
#